data_AF-A0A519KXS9-F1
#
_entry.id   AF-A0A519KXS9-F1
#
_cell.length_a   1.000
_cell.length_b   1.000
_cell.length_c   1.000
_cell.angle_alpha   90.00
_cell.angle_beta   90.00
_cell.angle_gamma   90.00
#
_symmetry.space_group_name_H-M   'P 1'
#
loop_
_entity.id
_entity.type
_entity.pdbx_description
1 polymer ?
#
loop_
_entity_poly.entity_id
_entity_poly.type
_entity_poly.pdbx_seq_one_letter_code
_entity_poly.pdbx_strand_id
1 'polypeptide(L)'
;MESTLAMNTLLFLGVAIIMVPLARKFGLSSVIGYILGGIIIGPYVLKLTGKDVNDIMHASEFGVIMLLFLVGLELEPRKFWEMRKKILGLGMTQMVLTIALLFIIFIAVGWKTDKAFAIAMCFALSSTAIVLQTLQEKNSFKTVAGEASFSTLLFQDIAVIPILAILPLLAHSKVKQNENEVQVLIQKLPDWLQAGTVIMGVVILILLGRYVFVPFLRYVSKAGMTELLTASSLFLVIGVSELMVSIGLSPALGAFLAGVMLANSE
;
A
#
# COMPACT_ATOMS: atom_id res chain seq x y z
N MET A 1 30.06 14.42 -6.22
CA MET A 1 29.51 14.97 -4.96
C MET A 1 28.62 13.90 -4.39
N GLU A 2 28.99 13.31 -3.26
CA GLU A 2 28.04 12.54 -2.46
C GLU A 2 26.91 13.48 -2.07
N SER A 3 25.72 13.24 -2.59
CA SER A 3 24.54 13.99 -2.18
C SER A 3 24.20 13.55 -0.76
N THR A 4 24.33 14.46 0.22
CA THR A 4 23.87 14.18 1.57
C THR A 4 22.36 13.90 1.55
N LEU A 5 21.87 13.07 2.49
CA LEU A 5 20.43 12.80 2.65
C LEU A 5 19.61 14.10 2.65
N ALA A 6 20.08 15.12 3.37
CA ALA A 6 19.45 16.44 3.42
C ALA A 6 19.36 17.13 2.06
N MET A 7 20.38 17.02 1.20
CA MET A 7 20.36 17.59 -0.15
C MET A 7 19.33 16.87 -1.04
N ASN A 8 19.27 15.54 -0.96
CA ASN A 8 18.28 14.76 -1.72
C ASN A 8 16.85 15.08 -1.26
N THR A 9 16.63 15.17 0.05
CA THR A 9 15.36 15.60 0.62
C THR A 9 14.98 17.02 0.16
N LEU A 10 15.92 17.97 0.20
CA LEU A 10 15.70 19.34 -0.28
C LEU A 10 15.30 19.35 -1.76
N LEU A 11 16.00 18.59 -2.61
CA LEU A 11 15.70 18.47 -4.03
C LEU A 11 14.29 17.88 -4.25
N PHE A 12 13.96 16.78 -3.58
CA PHE A 12 12.65 16.14 -3.68
C PHE A 12 11.52 17.09 -3.26
N LEU A 13 11.65 17.74 -2.10
CA LEU A 13 10.65 18.71 -1.65
C LEU A 13 10.58 19.93 -2.55
N GLY A 14 11.71 20.50 -2.97
CA GLY A 14 11.75 21.67 -3.84
C GLY A 14 11.06 21.41 -5.17
N VAL A 15 11.29 20.24 -5.76
CA VAL A 15 10.65 19.83 -7.01
C VAL A 15 9.16 19.58 -6.79
N ALA A 16 8.76 18.94 -5.69
CA ALA A 16 7.36 18.76 -5.35
C ALA A 16 6.62 20.11 -5.21
N ILE A 17 7.23 21.09 -4.53
CA ILE A 17 6.69 22.44 -4.34
C ILE A 17 6.45 23.15 -5.67
N ILE A 18 7.26 22.90 -6.69
CA ILE A 18 7.11 23.53 -8.02
C ILE A 18 6.15 22.72 -8.90
N MET A 19 6.36 21.40 -8.99
CA MET A 19 5.69 20.54 -9.96
C MET A 19 4.24 20.22 -9.58
N VAL A 20 3.92 20.11 -8.29
CA VAL A 20 2.56 19.80 -7.84
C VAL A 20 1.58 20.96 -8.12
N PRO A 21 1.89 22.23 -7.78
CA PRO A 21 1.04 23.36 -8.18
C PRO A 21 0.94 23.50 -9.70
N LEU A 22 2.02 23.24 -10.43
CA LEU A 22 2.02 23.29 -11.89
C LEU A 22 1.06 22.23 -12.48
N ALA A 23 1.13 20.98 -12.00
CA ALA A 23 0.20 19.92 -12.42
C ALA A 23 -1.25 20.30 -12.11
N ARG A 24 -1.52 20.80 -10.89
CA ARG A 24 -2.87 21.28 -10.53
C ARG A 24 -3.35 22.44 -11.40
N LYS A 25 -2.48 23.36 -11.82
CA LYS A 25 -2.83 24.47 -12.73
C LYS A 25 -3.33 23.95 -14.09
N PHE A 26 -2.83 22.80 -14.54
CA PHE A 26 -3.30 22.14 -15.75
C PHE A 26 -4.51 21.20 -15.53
N GLY A 27 -5.12 21.20 -14.34
CA GLY A 27 -6.23 20.31 -14.00
C GLY A 27 -5.84 18.86 -13.78
N LEU A 28 -4.53 18.58 -13.59
CA LEU A 28 -4.01 17.24 -13.34
C LEU A 28 -3.95 16.96 -11.83
N SER A 29 -4.00 15.67 -11.45
CA SER A 29 -3.80 15.23 -10.07
C SER A 29 -2.40 15.57 -9.57
N SER A 30 -2.25 15.84 -8.27
CA SER A 30 -0.96 16.06 -7.61
C SER A 30 0.01 14.89 -7.80
N VAL A 31 -0.50 13.67 -7.90
CA VAL A 31 0.30 12.45 -8.17
C VAL A 31 1.10 12.59 -9.47
N ILE A 32 0.50 13.16 -10.51
CA ILE A 32 1.18 13.40 -11.79
C ILE A 32 2.32 14.40 -11.60
N GLY A 33 2.12 15.44 -10.79
CA GLY A 33 3.17 16.39 -10.43
C GLY A 33 4.37 15.73 -9.73
N TYR A 34 4.12 14.84 -8.78
CA TYR A 34 5.20 14.08 -8.11
C TYR A 34 5.96 13.17 -9.09
N ILE A 35 5.25 12.45 -9.97
CA ILE A 35 5.87 11.56 -10.97
C ILE A 35 6.70 12.35 -11.97
N LEU A 36 6.15 13.44 -12.53
CA LEU A 36 6.88 14.30 -13.48
C LEU A 36 8.11 14.91 -12.81
N GLY A 37 7.96 15.39 -11.57
CA GLY A 37 9.08 15.89 -10.77
C GLY A 37 10.19 14.85 -10.62
N GLY A 38 9.82 13.63 -10.23
CA GLY A 38 10.74 12.50 -10.11
C GLY A 38 11.45 12.15 -11.43
N ILE A 39 10.74 12.16 -12.56
CA ILE A 39 11.32 11.93 -13.89
C ILE A 39 12.35 13.02 -14.22
N ILE A 40 12.03 14.29 -13.94
CA ILE A 40 12.88 15.44 -14.25
C ILE A 40 14.18 15.40 -13.43
N ILE A 41 14.12 15.13 -12.14
CA ILE A 41 15.35 15.06 -11.30
C ILE A 41 16.03 13.70 -11.33
N GLY A 42 15.36 12.70 -11.88
CA GLY A 42 15.82 11.33 -11.99
C GLY A 42 17.07 11.20 -12.88
N PRO A 43 17.61 9.97 -12.96
CA PRO A 43 18.85 9.69 -13.69
C PRO A 43 18.72 9.88 -15.21
N TYR A 44 17.50 9.96 -15.73
CA TYR A 44 17.25 10.08 -17.17
C TYR A 44 17.26 11.51 -17.70
N VAL A 45 16.94 12.51 -16.87
CA VAL A 45 16.80 13.92 -17.30
C VAL A 45 17.91 14.78 -16.69
N LEU A 46 17.75 15.26 -15.46
CA LEU A 46 18.74 16.19 -14.85
C LEU A 46 19.87 15.47 -14.09
N LYS A 47 19.74 14.17 -13.80
CA LYS A 47 20.76 13.37 -13.08
C LYS A 47 21.17 13.97 -11.72
N LEU A 48 20.22 14.64 -11.05
CA LEU A 48 20.46 15.33 -9.78
C LEU A 48 20.40 14.41 -8.56
N THR A 49 19.86 13.21 -8.74
CA THR A 49 19.52 12.26 -7.66
C THR A 49 20.65 11.30 -7.26
N GLY A 50 21.92 11.59 -7.61
CA GLY A 50 23.04 10.68 -7.33
C GLY A 50 22.98 9.38 -8.15
N LYS A 51 24.00 8.53 -8.04
CA LYS A 51 24.05 7.23 -8.74
C LYS A 51 23.49 6.07 -7.91
N ASP A 52 23.31 6.28 -6.61
CA ASP A 52 22.86 5.24 -5.68
C ASP A 52 21.33 5.23 -5.61
N VAL A 53 20.73 4.54 -6.59
CA VAL A 53 19.29 4.27 -6.66
C VAL A 53 18.77 3.58 -5.38
N ASN A 54 19.63 2.86 -4.67
CA ASN A 54 19.28 2.10 -3.47
C ASN A 54 18.84 2.99 -2.30
N ASP A 55 19.52 4.11 -2.04
CA ASP A 55 19.16 4.99 -0.91
C ASP A 55 17.80 5.66 -1.14
N ILE A 56 17.50 6.01 -2.40
CA ILE A 56 16.18 6.55 -2.80
C ILE A 56 15.09 5.48 -2.67
N MET A 57 15.43 4.22 -2.97
CA MET A 57 14.50 3.11 -2.87
C MET A 57 14.12 2.85 -1.41
N HIS A 58 15.08 2.82 -0.48
CA HIS A 58 14.79 2.67 0.95
C HIS A 58 13.97 3.83 1.53
N ALA A 59 14.27 5.07 1.14
CA ALA A 59 13.47 6.23 1.54
C ALA A 59 12.02 6.15 1.01
N SER A 60 11.85 5.64 -0.23
CA SER A 60 10.53 5.45 -0.84
C SER A 60 9.76 4.31 -0.16
N GLU A 61 10.41 3.20 0.15
CA GLU A 61 9.84 2.08 0.90
C GLU A 61 9.33 2.53 2.27
N PHE A 62 10.14 3.31 3.00
CA PHE A 62 9.73 3.90 4.27
C PHE A 62 8.54 4.85 4.12
N GLY A 63 8.53 5.69 3.08
CA GLY A 63 7.39 6.56 2.77
C GLY A 63 6.10 5.79 2.51
N VAL A 64 6.18 4.67 1.79
CA VAL A 64 5.02 3.79 1.53
C VAL A 64 4.54 3.08 2.81
N ILE A 65 5.46 2.61 3.65
CA ILE A 65 5.15 2.05 4.98
C ILE A 65 4.34 3.06 5.80
N MET A 66 4.83 4.31 5.90
CA MET A 66 4.16 5.36 6.67
C MET A 66 2.80 5.75 6.07
N LEU A 67 2.71 5.85 4.74
CA LEU A 67 1.45 6.13 4.05
C LEU A 67 0.41 5.05 4.34
N LEU A 68 0.77 3.78 4.18
CA LEU A 68 -0.16 2.67 4.36
C LEU A 68 -0.54 2.47 5.83
N PHE A 69 0.36 2.77 6.76
CA PHE A 69 0.02 2.83 8.17
C PHE A 69 -1.06 3.89 8.45
N LEU A 70 -0.88 5.11 7.90
CA LEU A 70 -1.84 6.19 8.06
C LEU A 70 -3.20 5.82 7.44
N VAL A 71 -3.20 5.26 6.23
CA VAL A 71 -4.42 4.73 5.60
C VAL A 71 -5.08 3.66 6.49
N GLY A 72 -4.29 2.79 7.13
CA GLY A 72 -4.77 1.82 8.11
C GLY A 72 -5.45 2.46 9.31
N LEU A 73 -4.92 3.58 9.82
CA LEU A 73 -5.51 4.34 10.93
C LEU A 73 -6.86 4.99 10.56
N GLU A 74 -7.01 5.43 9.32
CA GLU A 74 -8.22 6.09 8.82
C GLU A 74 -9.38 5.11 8.54
N LEU A 75 -9.10 3.80 8.48
CA LEU A 75 -10.12 2.79 8.21
C LEU A 75 -10.99 2.53 9.43
N GLU A 76 -12.29 2.80 9.29
CA GLU A 76 -13.31 2.49 10.29
C GLU A 76 -14.02 1.15 9.99
N PRO A 77 -13.72 0.04 10.71
CA PRO A 77 -14.26 -1.27 10.37
C PRO A 77 -15.77 -1.40 10.60
N ARG A 78 -16.32 -0.59 11.52
CA ARG A 78 -17.76 -0.56 11.81
C ARG A 78 -18.56 -0.05 10.61
N LYS A 79 -18.14 1.07 10.02
CA LYS A 79 -18.76 1.63 8.79
C LYS A 79 -18.68 0.64 7.63
N PHE A 80 -17.55 -0.06 7.49
CA PHE A 80 -17.42 -1.14 6.50
C PHE A 80 -18.46 -2.24 6.72
N TRP A 81 -18.63 -2.71 7.95
CA TRP A 81 -19.55 -3.81 8.25
C TRP A 81 -21.02 -3.46 7.96
N GLU A 82 -21.40 -2.20 8.19
CA GLU A 82 -22.72 -1.67 7.86
C GLU A 82 -22.96 -1.66 6.34
N MET A 83 -21.93 -1.32 5.56
CA MET A 83 -22.00 -1.19 4.10
C MET A 83 -21.63 -2.47 3.32
N ARG A 84 -21.29 -3.56 4.02
CA ARG A 84 -20.70 -4.80 3.44
C ARG A 84 -21.43 -5.35 2.22
N LYS A 85 -22.76 -5.29 2.17
CA LYS A 85 -23.55 -5.81 1.04
C LYS A 85 -23.34 -5.00 -0.24
N LYS A 86 -23.28 -3.68 -0.13
CA LYS A 86 -23.03 -2.79 -1.28
C LYS A 86 -21.57 -2.90 -1.74
N ILE A 87 -20.64 -2.94 -0.78
CA ILE A 87 -19.20 -3.05 -1.04
C ILE A 87 -18.85 -4.39 -1.71
N LEU A 88 -19.27 -5.51 -1.13
CA LEU A 88 -19.02 -6.85 -1.68
C LEU A 88 -19.83 -7.14 -2.95
N GLY A 89 -21.01 -6.54 -3.11
CA GLY A 89 -21.79 -6.70 -4.33
C GLY A 89 -21.19 -5.93 -5.50
N LEU A 90 -21.24 -4.60 -5.43
CA LEU A 90 -20.86 -3.72 -6.54
C LEU A 90 -19.34 -3.65 -6.73
N GLY A 91 -18.60 -3.41 -5.64
CA GLY A 91 -17.14 -3.21 -5.72
C GLY A 91 -16.42 -4.47 -6.19
N MET A 92 -16.78 -5.63 -5.63
CA MET A 92 -16.20 -6.91 -6.07
C MET A 92 -16.51 -7.21 -7.53
N THR A 93 -17.77 -7.05 -7.94
CA THR A 93 -18.18 -7.32 -9.32
C THR A 93 -17.44 -6.41 -10.30
N GLN A 94 -17.36 -5.11 -10.00
CA GLN A 94 -16.62 -4.15 -10.84
C GLN A 94 -15.15 -4.56 -10.95
N MET A 95 -14.47 -4.80 -9.82
CA MET A 95 -13.05 -5.09 -9.81
C MET A 95 -12.74 -6.41 -10.54
N VAL A 96 -13.47 -7.49 -10.25
CA VAL A 96 -13.27 -8.80 -10.88
C VAL A 96 -13.52 -8.73 -12.39
N LEU A 97 -14.57 -8.03 -12.83
CA LEU A 97 -14.84 -7.86 -14.26
C LEU A 97 -13.73 -7.06 -14.96
N THR A 98 -13.23 -5.99 -14.33
CA THR A 98 -12.13 -5.21 -14.89
C THR A 98 -10.83 -6.02 -14.95
N ILE A 99 -10.49 -6.77 -13.90
CA ILE A 99 -9.33 -7.68 -13.91
C ILE A 99 -9.48 -8.72 -15.03
N ALA A 100 -10.64 -9.38 -15.13
CA ALA A 100 -10.88 -10.40 -16.14
C ALA A 100 -10.77 -9.85 -17.57
N LEU A 101 -11.37 -8.68 -17.82
CA LEU A 101 -11.32 -8.03 -19.13
C LEU A 101 -9.88 -7.65 -19.51
N LEU A 102 -9.15 -6.99 -18.61
CA LEU A 102 -7.75 -6.62 -18.84
C LEU A 102 -6.85 -7.83 -19.02
N PHE A 103 -7.06 -8.87 -18.22
CA PHE A 103 -6.33 -10.13 -18.34
C PHE A 103 -6.54 -10.78 -19.72
N ILE A 104 -7.79 -10.87 -20.19
CA ILE A 104 -8.10 -11.40 -21.53
C ILE A 104 -7.40 -10.58 -22.62
N ILE A 105 -7.43 -9.25 -22.51
CA ILE A 105 -6.75 -8.35 -23.45
C ILE A 105 -5.23 -8.63 -23.46
N PHE A 106 -4.58 -8.73 -22.30
CA PHE A 106 -3.15 -8.97 -22.22
C PHE A 106 -2.75 -10.37 -22.72
N ILE A 107 -3.55 -11.40 -22.44
CA ILE A 107 -3.35 -12.74 -23.00
C ILE A 107 -3.49 -12.71 -24.53
N ALA A 108 -4.48 -12.01 -25.07
CA ALA A 108 -4.67 -11.88 -26.53
C ALA A 108 -3.50 -11.18 -27.23
N VAL A 109 -2.81 -10.27 -26.54
CA VAL A 109 -1.58 -9.60 -27.01
C VAL A 109 -0.33 -10.49 -26.84
N GLY A 110 -0.46 -11.69 -26.26
CA GLY A 110 0.61 -12.67 -26.12
C GLY A 110 1.45 -12.52 -24.86
N TRP A 111 0.95 -11.84 -23.82
CA TRP A 111 1.66 -11.75 -22.54
C TRP A 111 1.62 -13.06 -21.77
N LYS A 112 2.67 -13.35 -20.99
CA LYS A 112 2.68 -14.48 -20.06
C LYS A 112 1.58 -14.34 -19.01
N THR A 113 0.94 -15.45 -18.65
CA THR A 113 -0.18 -15.51 -17.70
C THR A 113 0.08 -14.75 -16.39
N ASP A 114 1.24 -14.99 -15.75
CA ASP A 114 1.56 -14.37 -14.46
C ASP A 114 1.68 -12.85 -14.56
N LYS A 115 2.35 -12.37 -15.62
CA LYS A 115 2.53 -10.94 -15.89
C LYS A 115 1.20 -10.28 -16.24
N ALA A 116 0.41 -10.92 -17.10
CA ALA A 116 -0.91 -10.44 -17.50
C ALA A 116 -1.82 -10.29 -16.28
N PHE A 117 -1.85 -11.29 -15.40
CA PHE A 117 -2.70 -11.28 -14.21
C PHE A 117 -2.24 -10.25 -13.17
N ALA A 118 -0.93 -10.19 -12.88
CA ALA A 118 -0.35 -9.19 -11.97
C ALA A 118 -0.66 -7.76 -12.43
N ILE A 119 -0.45 -7.47 -13.72
CA ILE A 119 -0.67 -6.13 -14.28
C ILE A 119 -2.17 -5.80 -14.38
N ALA A 120 -3.02 -6.77 -14.68
CA ALA A 120 -4.48 -6.58 -14.67
C ALA A 120 -5.00 -6.20 -13.27
N MET A 121 -4.48 -6.83 -12.20
CA MET A 121 -4.83 -6.45 -10.82
C MET A 121 -4.41 -5.02 -10.51
N CYS A 122 -3.20 -4.61 -10.90
CA CYS A 122 -2.73 -3.24 -10.67
C CYS A 122 -3.57 -2.19 -11.40
N PHE A 123 -3.96 -2.46 -12.66
CA PHE A 123 -4.75 -1.53 -13.46
C PHE A 123 -6.24 -1.49 -13.10
N ALA A 124 -6.75 -2.49 -12.38
CA ALA A 124 -8.14 -2.50 -11.95
C ALA A 124 -8.43 -1.54 -10.79
N LEU A 125 -7.39 -1.05 -10.09
CA LEU A 125 -7.50 -0.15 -8.96
C LEU A 125 -7.69 1.31 -9.41
N SER A 126 -8.56 2.04 -8.71
CA SER A 126 -8.84 3.47 -8.95
C SER A 126 -8.25 4.34 -7.84
N SER A 127 -8.05 5.63 -8.13
CA SER A 127 -7.54 6.58 -7.14
C SER A 127 -8.69 7.18 -6.33
N THR A 128 -8.81 6.78 -5.05
CA THR A 128 -9.84 7.27 -4.12
C THR A 128 -9.82 8.80 -4.00
N ALA A 129 -8.64 9.41 -3.80
CA ALA A 129 -8.51 10.85 -3.65
C ALA A 129 -9.06 11.64 -4.86
N ILE A 130 -8.75 11.20 -6.09
CA ILE A 130 -9.17 11.90 -7.32
C ILE A 130 -10.68 11.74 -7.53
N VAL A 131 -11.20 10.53 -7.37
CA VAL A 131 -12.61 10.25 -7.64
C VAL A 131 -13.51 10.95 -6.62
N LEU A 132 -13.17 10.91 -5.33
CA LEU A 132 -13.96 11.57 -4.30
C LEU A 132 -13.93 13.09 -4.43
N GLN A 133 -12.77 13.68 -4.74
CA GLN A 133 -12.66 15.12 -5.05
C GLN A 133 -13.55 15.49 -6.24
N THR A 134 -13.48 14.71 -7.32
CA THR A 134 -14.30 14.97 -8.52
C THR A 134 -15.80 14.87 -8.22
N LEU A 135 -16.23 13.90 -7.42
CA LEU A 135 -17.64 13.76 -7.01
C LEU A 135 -18.10 14.92 -6.13
N GLN A 136 -17.24 15.44 -5.26
CA GLN A 136 -17.54 16.61 -4.43
C GLN A 136 -17.62 17.89 -5.27
N GLU A 137 -16.66 18.14 -6.16
CA GLU A 137 -16.64 19.29 -7.07
C GLU A 137 -17.88 19.33 -7.97
N LYS A 138 -18.33 18.16 -8.44
CA LYS A 138 -19.55 18.01 -9.25
C LYS A 138 -20.84 17.90 -8.41
N ASN A 139 -20.78 18.07 -7.09
CA ASN A 139 -21.91 17.86 -6.16
C ASN A 139 -22.65 16.52 -6.36
N SER A 140 -21.95 15.52 -6.87
CA SER A 140 -22.51 14.23 -7.31
C SER A 140 -22.33 13.13 -6.26
N PHE A 141 -21.73 13.42 -5.11
CA PHE A 141 -21.47 12.44 -4.05
C PHE A 141 -22.75 11.75 -3.53
N LYS A 142 -23.85 12.49 -3.41
CA LYS A 142 -25.14 11.97 -2.92
C LYS A 142 -25.98 11.26 -3.99
N THR A 143 -25.47 11.11 -5.21
CA THR A 143 -26.17 10.40 -6.29
C THR A 143 -25.95 8.90 -6.19
N VAL A 144 -26.81 8.11 -6.86
CA VAL A 144 -26.63 6.65 -6.96
C VAL A 144 -25.26 6.29 -7.54
N ALA A 145 -24.80 7.04 -8.56
CA ALA A 145 -23.48 6.85 -9.15
C ALA A 145 -22.34 7.22 -8.19
N GLY A 146 -22.52 8.26 -7.37
CA GLY A 146 -21.58 8.65 -6.33
C GLY A 146 -21.44 7.59 -5.23
N GLU A 147 -22.57 7.05 -4.75
CA GLU A 147 -22.57 5.99 -3.74
C GLU A 147 -21.98 4.67 -4.28
N ALA A 148 -22.29 4.32 -5.54
CA ALA A 148 -21.70 3.15 -6.21
C ALA A 148 -20.18 3.30 -6.41
N SER A 149 -19.73 4.49 -6.80
CA SER A 149 -18.30 4.81 -6.93
C SER A 149 -17.60 4.71 -5.58
N PHE A 150 -18.16 5.30 -4.52
CA PHE A 150 -17.63 5.20 -3.17
C PHE A 150 -17.53 3.75 -2.68
N SER A 151 -18.59 2.96 -2.89
CA SER A 151 -18.61 1.53 -2.51
C SER A 151 -17.54 0.72 -3.25
N THR A 152 -17.26 1.08 -4.50
CA THR A 152 -16.23 0.44 -5.33
C THR A 152 -14.83 0.80 -4.85
N LEU A 153 -14.57 2.09 -4.58
CA LEU A 153 -13.30 2.58 -4.04
C LEU A 153 -12.97 1.92 -2.71
N LEU A 154 -13.96 1.86 -1.80
CA LEU A 154 -13.77 1.23 -0.50
C LEU A 154 -13.48 -0.27 -0.61
N PHE A 155 -14.10 -0.96 -1.59
CA PHE A 155 -13.74 -2.35 -1.86
C PHE A 155 -12.31 -2.48 -2.39
N GLN A 156 -11.90 -1.61 -3.30
CA GLN A 156 -10.55 -1.60 -3.88
C GLN A 156 -9.49 -1.33 -2.82
N ASP A 157 -9.70 -0.34 -1.95
CA ASP A 157 -8.80 -0.02 -0.84
C ASP A 157 -8.59 -1.24 0.09
N ILE A 158 -9.63 -2.05 0.31
CA ILE A 158 -9.53 -3.29 1.08
C ILE A 158 -8.88 -4.41 0.26
N ALA A 159 -9.19 -4.51 -1.02
CA ALA A 159 -8.65 -5.52 -1.93
C ALA A 159 -7.16 -5.32 -2.22
N VAL A 160 -6.60 -4.13 -1.99
CA VAL A 160 -5.14 -3.90 -2.06
C VAL A 160 -4.38 -4.87 -1.16
N ILE A 161 -4.90 -5.21 0.02
CA ILE A 161 -4.25 -6.14 0.97
C ILE A 161 -4.03 -7.54 0.34
N PRO A 162 -5.08 -8.28 -0.10
CA PRO A 162 -4.86 -9.58 -0.73
C PRO A 162 -4.12 -9.47 -2.06
N ILE A 163 -4.29 -8.39 -2.83
CA ILE A 163 -3.53 -8.19 -4.07
C ILE A 163 -2.03 -8.11 -3.77
N LEU A 164 -1.62 -7.25 -2.83
CA LEU A 164 -0.22 -7.11 -2.41
C LEU A 164 0.35 -8.41 -1.83
N ALA A 165 -0.49 -9.24 -1.20
CA ALA A 165 -0.10 -10.54 -0.69
C ALA A 165 0.07 -11.61 -1.80
N ILE A 166 -0.71 -11.52 -2.87
CA ILE A 166 -0.66 -12.45 -4.03
C ILE A 166 0.46 -12.09 -5.00
N LEU A 167 0.77 -10.80 -5.19
CA LEU A 167 1.75 -10.34 -6.17
C LEU A 167 3.14 -11.01 -6.06
N PRO A 168 3.75 -11.17 -4.86
CA PRO A 168 5.01 -11.88 -4.71
C PRO A 168 4.95 -13.34 -5.17
N LEU A 169 3.82 -14.02 -4.96
CA LEU A 169 3.62 -15.42 -5.37
C LEU A 169 3.58 -15.56 -6.89
N LEU A 170 2.92 -14.61 -7.58
CA LEU A 170 2.84 -14.59 -9.04
C LEU A 170 4.18 -14.27 -9.71
N ALA A 171 5.04 -13.51 -9.04
CA ALA A 171 6.29 -13.06 -9.62
C ALA A 171 7.22 -14.23 -10.01
N HIS A 172 6.99 -15.45 -9.49
CA HIS A 172 7.85 -16.65 -9.59
C HIS A 172 9.36 -16.35 -9.35
N SER A 173 9.63 -15.16 -8.86
CA SER A 173 10.94 -14.66 -8.55
C SER A 173 11.20 -15.23 -7.19
N LYS A 174 11.98 -16.31 -7.14
CA LYS A 174 12.75 -16.62 -5.95
C LYS A 174 13.51 -15.35 -5.62
N VAL A 175 12.96 -14.53 -4.75
CA VAL A 175 13.64 -13.35 -4.22
C VAL A 175 14.81 -13.95 -3.46
N LYS A 176 15.96 -14.02 -4.13
CA LYS A 176 17.27 -14.24 -3.51
C LYS A 176 17.61 -12.97 -2.74
N GLN A 177 16.83 -12.62 -1.72
CA GLN A 177 17.28 -11.74 -0.65
C GLN A 177 17.63 -12.63 0.52
N ASN A 178 18.79 -12.36 1.10
CA ASN A 178 19.47 -13.03 2.21
C ASN A 178 18.71 -14.19 2.87
N GLU A 179 19.35 -15.36 2.80
CA GLU A 179 18.93 -16.63 3.40
C GLU A 179 18.72 -16.48 4.92
N ASN A 180 17.52 -16.05 5.31
CA ASN A 180 17.02 -16.25 6.66
C ASN A 180 16.54 -17.71 6.75
N GLU A 181 16.88 -18.42 7.84
CA GLU A 181 16.52 -19.84 8.03
C GLU A 181 15.02 -20.13 7.85
N VAL A 182 14.18 -19.16 8.21
CA VAL A 182 12.72 -19.19 8.02
C VAL A 182 12.33 -19.22 6.53
N GLN A 183 12.99 -18.42 5.69
CA GLN A 183 12.71 -18.38 4.25
C GLN A 183 13.17 -19.67 3.55
N VAL A 184 14.23 -20.32 4.04
CA VAL A 184 14.72 -21.61 3.51
C VAL A 184 13.72 -22.75 3.79
N LEU A 185 13.06 -22.73 4.95
CA LEU A 185 11.98 -23.66 5.28
C LEU A 185 10.73 -23.42 4.42
N ILE A 186 10.37 -22.15 4.19
CA ILE A 186 9.21 -21.77 3.37
C ILE A 186 9.41 -22.18 1.90
N GLN A 187 10.62 -21.99 1.35
CA GLN A 187 10.96 -22.31 -0.05
C GLN A 187 11.05 -23.81 -0.36
N LYS A 188 11.09 -24.69 0.65
CA LYS A 188 11.06 -26.15 0.47
C LYS A 188 9.66 -26.73 0.39
N LEU A 189 8.62 -25.95 0.67
CA LEU A 189 7.25 -26.42 0.65
C LEU A 189 6.67 -26.30 -0.77
N PRO A 190 5.75 -27.21 -1.17
CA PRO A 190 5.09 -27.14 -2.48
C PRO A 190 4.25 -25.86 -2.62
N ASP A 191 4.10 -25.35 -3.85
CA ASP A 191 3.57 -24.00 -4.15
C ASP A 191 2.19 -23.69 -3.54
N TRP A 192 1.31 -24.70 -3.41
CA TRP A 192 0.00 -24.56 -2.75
C TRP A 192 0.11 -24.30 -1.24
N LEU A 193 1.18 -24.80 -0.61
CA LEU A 193 1.48 -24.60 0.80
C LEU A 193 2.15 -23.24 1.03
N GLN A 194 2.89 -22.73 0.04
CA GLN A 194 3.44 -21.37 0.07
C GLN A 194 2.31 -20.32 0.11
N ALA A 195 1.26 -20.49 -0.70
CA ALA A 195 0.07 -19.64 -0.58
C ALA A 195 -0.58 -19.72 0.82
N GLY A 196 -0.56 -20.90 1.44
CA GLY A 196 -0.99 -21.11 2.83
C GLY A 196 -0.15 -20.34 3.85
N THR A 197 1.16 -20.19 3.64
CA THR A 197 2.05 -19.43 4.54
C THR A 197 1.72 -17.94 4.57
N VAL A 198 1.27 -17.36 3.45
CA VAL A 198 0.83 -15.96 3.39
C VAL A 198 -0.42 -15.75 4.25
N ILE A 199 -1.44 -16.63 4.09
CA ILE A 199 -2.67 -16.58 4.90
C ILE A 199 -2.33 -16.78 6.38
N MET A 200 -1.46 -17.74 6.69
CA MET A 200 -1.00 -17.99 8.06
C MET A 200 -0.27 -16.77 8.64
N GLY A 201 0.60 -16.13 7.87
CA GLY A 201 1.31 -14.91 8.28
C GLY A 201 0.35 -13.76 8.60
N VAL A 202 -0.67 -13.54 7.77
CA VAL A 202 -1.71 -12.54 8.03
C VAL A 202 -2.51 -12.90 9.29
N VAL A 203 -2.90 -14.16 9.46
CA VAL A 203 -3.63 -14.61 10.66
C VAL A 203 -2.78 -14.43 11.92
N ILE A 204 -1.50 -14.83 11.89
CA ILE A 204 -0.56 -14.63 13.00
C ILE A 204 -0.45 -13.14 13.34
N LEU A 205 -0.36 -12.27 12.33
CA LEU A 205 -0.30 -10.83 12.57
C LEU A 205 -1.57 -10.29 13.23
N ILE A 206 -2.74 -10.70 12.75
CA ILE A 206 -4.04 -10.32 13.33
C ILE A 206 -4.15 -10.82 14.78
N LEU A 207 -3.62 -12.00 15.09
CA LEU A 207 -3.54 -12.49 16.46
C LEU A 207 -2.55 -11.67 17.29
N LEU A 208 -1.35 -11.40 16.77
CA LEU A 208 -0.33 -10.60 17.43
C LEU A 208 -0.85 -9.21 17.78
N GLY A 209 -1.51 -8.51 16.87
CA GLY A 209 -1.99 -7.18 17.25
C GLY A 209 -3.16 -7.21 18.23
N ARG A 210 -4.04 -8.23 18.20
CA ARG A 210 -5.12 -8.34 19.19
C ARG A 210 -4.59 -8.67 20.58
N TYR A 211 -3.60 -9.56 20.69
CA TYR A 211 -3.12 -10.09 21.96
C TYR A 211 -1.82 -9.47 22.48
N VAL A 212 -1.04 -8.80 21.63
CA VAL A 212 0.24 -8.18 21.98
C VAL A 212 0.20 -6.67 21.76
N PHE A 213 -0.09 -6.21 20.55
CA PHE A 213 0.04 -4.78 20.23
C PHE A 213 -1.00 -3.92 20.95
N VAL A 214 -2.28 -4.31 20.94
CA VAL A 214 -3.35 -3.57 21.63
C VAL A 214 -3.11 -3.53 23.16
N PRO A 215 -2.78 -4.64 23.85
CA PRO A 215 -2.43 -4.59 25.28
C PRO A 215 -1.17 -3.76 25.56
N PHE A 216 -0.15 -3.84 24.72
CA PHE A 216 1.08 -3.04 24.86
C PHE A 216 0.78 -1.54 24.76
N LEU A 217 -0.01 -1.10 23.78
CA LEU A 217 -0.41 0.29 23.64
C LEU A 217 -1.28 0.77 24.80
N ARG A 218 -2.19 -0.09 25.31
CA ARG A 218 -2.96 0.22 26.53
C ARG A 218 -2.09 0.32 27.77
N TYR A 219 -1.00 -0.43 27.84
CA TYR A 219 -0.04 -0.30 28.92
C TYR A 219 0.71 1.04 28.82
N VAL A 220 1.14 1.41 27.62
CA VAL A 220 1.81 2.69 27.35
C VAL A 220 0.88 3.88 27.60
N SER A 221 -0.39 3.81 27.19
CA SER A 221 -1.34 4.91 27.34
C SER A 221 -1.65 5.24 28.81
N LYS A 222 -1.52 4.26 29.72
CA LYS A 222 -1.64 4.49 31.17
C LYS A 222 -0.55 5.42 31.73
N ALA A 223 0.57 5.59 31.04
CA ALA A 223 1.60 6.54 31.43
C ALA A 223 1.16 8.01 31.21
N GLY A 224 0.10 8.26 30.43
CA GLY A 224 -0.45 9.59 30.19
C GLY A 224 0.42 10.52 29.32
N MET A 225 1.52 10.02 28.77
CA MET A 225 2.45 10.77 27.92
C MET A 225 2.15 10.51 26.44
N THR A 226 1.71 11.54 25.73
CA THR A 226 1.36 11.43 24.29
C THR A 226 2.59 11.16 23.42
N GLU A 227 3.77 11.63 23.84
CA GLU A 227 5.04 11.36 23.17
C GLU A 227 5.39 9.88 23.22
N LEU A 228 5.13 9.22 24.37
CA LEU A 228 5.40 7.79 24.55
C LEU A 228 4.44 6.94 23.69
N LEU A 229 3.18 7.37 23.57
CA LEU A 229 2.22 6.71 22.68
C LEU A 229 2.65 6.82 21.22
N THR A 230 3.07 8.01 20.79
CA THR A 230 3.55 8.24 19.41
C THR A 230 4.80 7.41 19.11
N ALA A 231 5.78 7.42 20.02
CA ALA A 231 6.99 6.62 19.89
C ALA A 231 6.68 5.11 19.83
N SER A 232 5.72 4.64 20.64
CA SER A 232 5.29 3.25 20.65
C SER A 232 4.54 2.85 19.37
N SER A 233 3.71 3.74 18.82
CA SER A 233 3.05 3.51 17.53
C SER A 233 4.07 3.40 16.40
N LEU A 234 5.05 4.31 16.33
CA LEU A 234 6.13 4.23 15.34
C LEU A 234 6.97 2.97 15.50
N PHE A 235 7.31 2.60 16.74
CA PHE A 235 8.02 1.35 17.04
C PHE A 235 7.24 0.13 16.54
N LEU A 236 5.93 0.06 16.78
CA LEU A 236 5.10 -1.04 16.32
C LEU A 236 5.02 -1.11 14.79
N VAL A 237 4.85 0.03 14.11
CA VAL A 237 4.77 0.05 12.64
C VAL A 237 6.05 -0.45 12.00
N ILE A 238 7.20 0.01 12.48
CA ILE A 238 8.51 -0.43 11.97
C ILE A 238 8.75 -1.90 12.35
N GLY A 239 8.47 -2.29 13.59
CA GLY A 239 8.66 -3.67 14.07
C GLY A 239 7.79 -4.67 13.31
N VAL A 240 6.53 -4.33 13.04
CA VAL A 240 5.63 -5.17 12.22
C VAL A 240 6.09 -5.23 10.77
N SER A 241 6.58 -4.12 10.21
CA SER A 241 7.11 -4.08 8.85
C SER A 241 8.33 -5.01 8.71
N GLU A 242 9.23 -5.02 9.69
CA GLU A 242 10.38 -5.95 9.75
C GLU A 242 9.97 -7.42 9.95
N LEU A 243 8.94 -7.67 10.77
CA LEU A 243 8.39 -9.03 10.91
C LEU A 243 7.82 -9.55 9.59
N MET A 244 7.18 -8.69 8.78
CA MET A 244 6.68 -9.09 7.45
C MET A 244 7.82 -9.49 6.51
N VAL A 245 8.92 -8.74 6.49
CA VAL A 245 10.11 -9.08 5.69
C VAL A 245 10.63 -10.48 6.05
N SER A 246 10.65 -10.79 7.35
CA SER A 246 11.10 -12.09 7.86
C SER A 246 10.24 -13.27 7.38
N ILE A 247 8.94 -13.04 7.15
CA ILE A 247 7.98 -14.04 6.65
C ILE A 247 7.91 -14.03 5.11
N GLY A 248 8.64 -13.12 4.44
CA GLY A 248 8.66 -12.98 2.98
C GLY A 248 7.46 -12.21 2.43
N LEU A 249 6.79 -11.43 3.27
CA LEU A 249 5.68 -10.55 2.91
C LEU A 249 6.14 -9.10 2.77
N SER A 250 5.32 -8.30 2.08
CA SER A 250 5.62 -6.88 1.88
C SER A 250 5.59 -6.11 3.22
N PRO A 251 6.62 -5.29 3.55
CA PRO A 251 6.61 -4.44 4.75
C PRO A 251 5.38 -3.53 4.82
N ALA A 252 4.97 -3.02 3.66
CA ALA A 252 3.80 -2.18 3.45
C ALA A 252 2.48 -2.84 3.93
N LEU A 253 2.34 -4.16 3.75
CA LEU A 253 1.19 -4.93 4.23
C LEU A 253 1.15 -4.94 5.77
N GLY A 254 2.30 -5.11 6.41
CA GLY A 254 2.43 -5.09 7.86
C GLY A 254 2.08 -3.73 8.45
N ALA A 255 2.61 -2.65 7.86
CA ALA A 255 2.34 -1.28 8.27
C ALA A 255 0.84 -0.95 8.22
N PHE A 256 0.17 -1.32 7.13
CA PHE A 256 -1.28 -1.18 6.98
C PHE A 256 -2.05 -1.92 8.07
N LEU A 257 -1.75 -3.21 8.27
CA LEU A 257 -2.45 -4.04 9.24
C LEU A 257 -2.22 -3.53 10.67
N ALA A 258 -1.01 -3.09 11.00
CA ALA A 258 -0.74 -2.41 12.27
C ALA A 258 -1.64 -1.18 12.46
N GLY A 259 -1.80 -0.34 11.43
CA GLY A 259 -2.70 0.83 11.43
C GLY A 259 -4.15 0.45 11.74
N VAL A 260 -4.71 -0.53 11.03
CA VAL A 260 -6.10 -0.98 11.25
C VAL A 260 -6.32 -1.50 12.68
N MET A 261 -5.31 -2.14 13.26
CA MET A 261 -5.39 -2.66 14.63
C MET A 261 -5.31 -1.55 15.68
N LEU A 262 -4.49 -0.54 15.43
CA LEU A 262 -4.38 0.67 16.25
C LEU A 262 -5.67 1.50 16.20
N ALA A 263 -6.29 1.66 15.03
CA ALA A 263 -7.57 2.37 14.85
C ALA A 263 -8.72 1.80 15.72
N ASN A 264 -8.64 0.52 16.09
CA ASN A 264 -9.63 -0.14 16.96
C ASN A 264 -9.26 -0.15 18.45
N SER A 265 -8.10 0.42 18.81
CA SER A 265 -7.57 0.38 20.18
C SER A 265 -7.93 1.60 21.03
N GLU A 266 -8.41 2.67 20.38
CA GLU A 266 -9.18 3.77 20.98
C GLU A 266 -10.69 3.48 20.96
#